data_AF-M5DM39-F1
#
_entry.id   AF-M5DM39-F1
#
_cell.length_a   1.000
_cell.length_b   1.000
_cell.length_c   1.000
_cell.angle_alpha   90.00
_cell.angle_beta   90.00
_cell.angle_gamma   90.00
#
_symmetry.space_group_name_H-M   'P 1'
#
loop_
_entity.id
_entity.type
_entity.pdbx_description
1 polymer ?
#
loop_
_entity_poly.entity_id
_entity_poly.type
_entity_poly.pdbx_seq_one_letter_code
_entity_poly.pdbx_strand_id
1 'polypeptide(L)' 'MSEALDKAMQIISTDPLPQDAEQQLEALQEQADKSEQRYFADIWSAYENLSEPKPLPIPE' A
#
# COMPACT_ATOMS: atom_id res chain seq x y z
N MET A 1 6.54 -12.25 10.58
CA MET A 1 5.99 -10.98 10.10
C MET A 1 7.07 -9.95 10.35
N SER A 2 7.72 -9.47 9.30
CA SER A 2 8.80 -8.50 9.43
C SER A 2 8.26 -7.11 9.81
N GLU A 3 9.14 -6.28 10.39
CA GLU A 3 8.83 -4.88 10.66
C GLU A 3 8.49 -4.11 9.38
N ALA A 4 9.06 -4.53 8.23
CA ALA A 4 8.77 -3.91 6.94
C ALA A 4 7.30 -4.11 6.53
N LEU A 5 6.81 -5.35 6.67
CA LEU A 5 5.43 -5.67 6.36
C LEU A 5 4.46 -4.98 7.32
N ASP A 6 4.76 -4.98 8.63
CA ASP A 6 3.95 -4.30 9.64
C ASP A 6 3.76 -2.82 9.32
N LYS A 7 4.86 -2.11 9.03
CA LYS A 7 4.82 -0.71 8.59
C LYS A 7 4.02 -0.52 7.30
N ALA A 8 4.20 -1.41 6.33
CA ALA A 8 3.49 -1.34 5.06
C ALA A 8 1.97 -1.44 5.25
N MET A 9 1.49 -2.33 6.14
CA MET A 9 0.06 -2.40 6.48
C MET A 9 -0.43 -1.19 7.26
N GLN A 10 0.39 -0.61 8.14
CA GLN A 10 0.03 0.63 8.84
C GLN A 10 -0.16 1.80 7.85
N ILE A 11 0.68 1.90 6.82
CA ILE A 11 0.57 2.92 5.79
C ILE A 11 -0.76 2.82 5.05
N ILE A 12 -1.11 1.63 4.53
CA ILE A 12 -2.40 1.44 3.81
C ILE A 12 -3.63 1.47 4.73
N SER A 13 -3.44 1.32 6.04
CA SER A 13 -4.50 1.49 7.04
C SER A 13 -4.71 2.95 7.47
N THR A 14 -3.81 3.85 7.07
CA THR A 14 -3.90 5.27 7.41
C THR A 14 -4.75 5.98 6.36
N ASP A 15 -5.84 6.62 6.80
CA ASP A 15 -6.73 7.43 5.96
C ASP A 15 -6.74 8.90 6.46
N PRO A 16 -6.39 9.88 5.60
CA PRO A 16 -5.92 9.72 4.22
C PRO A 16 -4.52 9.09 4.16
N LEU A 17 -4.22 8.40 3.06
CA LEU A 17 -2.88 7.85 2.81
C LEU A 17 -1.82 8.96 2.96
N PRO A 18 -0.68 8.69 3.62
CA PRO A 18 0.39 9.67 3.73
C PRO A 18 0.94 10.04 2.34
N GLN A 19 1.38 11.29 2.17
CA GLN A 19 1.93 11.77 0.89
C GLN A 19 3.12 10.92 0.41
N ASP A 20 3.91 10.41 1.35
CA ASP A 20 5.07 9.57 1.08
C ASP A 20 4.74 8.07 1.13
N ALA A 21 3.46 7.68 1.09
CA ALA A 21 3.03 6.28 1.17
C ALA A 21 3.71 5.40 0.12
N GLU A 22 3.74 5.85 -1.14
CA GLU A 22 4.36 5.13 -2.26
C GLU A 22 5.85 4.86 -2.01
N GLN A 23 6.59 5.91 -1.64
CA GLN A 23 8.03 5.83 -1.37
C GLN A 23 8.34 4.95 -0.15
N GLN A 24 7.50 5.03 0.88
CA GLN A 24 7.65 4.15 2.05
C GLN A 24 7.37 2.70 1.69
N LEU A 25 6.31 2.41 0.94
CA LEU A 25 5.97 1.05 0.50
C LEU A 25 7.08 0.45 -0.38
N GLU A 26 7.65 1.24 -1.29
CA GLU A 26 8.78 0.83 -2.14
C GLU A 26 10.02 0.50 -1.30
N ALA A 27 10.42 1.41 -0.40
CA ALA A 27 11.58 1.21 0.47
C ALA A 27 11.40 0.01 1.44
N LEU A 28 10.16 -0.23 1.90
CA LEU A 28 9.84 -1.38 2.75
C LEU A 28 9.85 -2.68 1.95
N GLN A 29 9.42 -2.67 0.68
CA GLN A 29 9.47 -3.83 -0.20
C GLN A 29 10.91 -4.22 -0.56
N GLU A 30 11.79 -3.25 -0.79
CA GLU A 30 13.22 -3.52 -1.03
C GLU A 30 13.91 -4.17 0.18
N GLN A 31 13.46 -3.84 1.40
CA GLN A 31 13.94 -4.44 2.64
C GLN A 31 13.27 -5.78 2.96
N ALA A 32 12.15 -6.10 2.31
CA ALA A 32 11.39 -7.30 2.57
C ALA A 32 11.99 -8.54 1.89
N ASP A 33 11.96 -9.66 2.59
CA ASP A 33 12.41 -10.94 2.04
C ASP A 33 11.50 -11.41 0.89
N LYS A 34 12.02 -12.30 0.02
CA LYS A 34 11.23 -12.88 -1.10
C LYS A 34 9.94 -13.56 -0.64
N SER A 35 9.92 -14.11 0.58
CA SER A 35 8.73 -14.70 1.18
C SER A 35 7.63 -13.69 1.46
N GLU A 36 8.00 -12.41 1.61
CA GLU A 36 7.10 -11.31 1.98
C GLU A 36 6.63 -10.50 0.77
N GLN A 37 7.30 -10.62 -0.38
CA GLN A 37 6.90 -9.97 -1.63
C GLN A 37 5.45 -10.24 -2.04
N ARG A 38 4.93 -11.43 -1.72
CA ARG A 38 3.52 -11.76 -1.96
C ARG A 38 2.58 -10.82 -1.20
N TYR A 39 2.88 -10.54 0.06
CA TYR A 39 2.07 -9.63 0.86
C TYR A 39 2.26 -8.18 0.41
N PHE A 40 3.45 -7.79 -0.04
CA PHE A 40 3.66 -6.48 -0.64
C PHE A 40 2.85 -6.29 -1.92
N ALA A 41 2.65 -7.33 -2.74
CA ALA A 41 1.77 -7.25 -3.90
C ALA A 41 0.30 -6.99 -3.50
N ASP A 42 -0.19 -7.61 -2.42
CA ASP A 42 -1.51 -7.34 -1.86
C ASP A 42 -1.61 -5.90 -1.32
N ILE A 43 -0.56 -5.42 -0.64
CA ILE A 43 -0.49 -4.05 -0.10
C ILE A 43 -0.48 -3.01 -1.23
N TRP A 44 0.27 -3.23 -2.31
CA TRP A 44 0.26 -2.35 -3.48
C TRP A 44 -1.12 -2.30 -4.15
N SER A 45 -1.79 -3.43 -4.28
CA SER A 45 -3.16 -3.47 -4.82
C SER A 45 -4.13 -2.68 -3.94
N ALA A 46 -3.97 -2.74 -2.62
CA ALA A 46 -4.76 -1.95 -1.68
C ALA A 46 -4.43 -0.45 -1.80
N TYR A 47 -3.14 -0.10 -1.90
CA TYR A 47 -2.69 1.26 -2.10
C TYR A 47 -3.27 1.88 -3.38
N GLU A 48 -3.22 1.18 -4.52
CA GLU A 48 -3.80 1.66 -5.78
C GLU A 48 -5.32 1.91 -5.65
N ASN A 49 -6.06 1.00 -5.02
CA ASN A 49 -7.51 1.15 -4.82
C ASN A 49 -7.86 2.33 -3.89
N LEU A 50 -6.96 2.66 -2.95
CA LEU A 50 -7.11 3.80 -2.04
C LEU A 50 -6.61 5.11 -2.66
N SER A 51 -5.61 5.05 -3.55
CA SER A 51 -5.02 6.22 -4.22
C SER A 51 -5.80 6.63 -5.46
N GLU A 52 -6.44 5.69 -6.16
CA GLU A 52 -7.34 5.99 -7.27
C GLU A 52 -8.59 6.72 -6.74
N PRO A 53 -8.86 7.96 -7.20
CA PRO A 53 -10.15 8.57 -6.96
C PRO A 53 -11.19 7.75 -7.74
N LYS A 54 -11.99 6.94 -7.03
CA LYS A 54 -13.11 6.20 -7.63
C LYS A 54 -13.86 7.13 -8.60
N PRO A 55 -13.96 6.79 -9.90
CA PRO A 55 -14.76 7.59 -10.81
C PRO A 55 -16.17 7.62 -10.26
N LEU A 56 -16.68 8.84 -10.01
CA LEU A 56 -18.05 9.05 -9.55
C LEU A 56 -19.00 8.29 -10.50
N PRO A 57 -20.00 7.56 -9.99
CA PRO A 57 -21.00 6.96 -10.86
C PRO A 57 -21.64 8.09 -11.67
N ILE A 58 -21.53 7.99 -13.00
CA ILE A 58 -22.20 8.89 -13.93
C ILE A 58 -23.70 8.72 -13.66
N PRO A 59 -24.44 9.76 -13.25
CA PRO A 59 -25.90 9.64 -13.12
C PRO A 59 -26.51 9.42 -14.50
N GLU A 60 -27.34 8.36 -14.60
CA GLU A 60 -28.16 8.01 -15.78
C GLU A 60 -29.31 9.01 -15.97
#